data_AF-A0A820RVM5-F1
#
_entry.id   AF-A0A820RVM5-F1
#
_cell.length_a   1.000
_cell.length_b   1.000
_cell.length_c   1.000
_cell.angle_alpha   90.00
_cell.angle_beta   90.00
_cell.angle_gamma   90.00
#
_symmetry.space_group_name_H-M   'P 1'
#
loop_
_entity.id
_entity.type
_entity.pdbx_description
1 polymer ?
#
loop_
_entity_poly.entity_id
_entity_poly.type
_entity_poly.pdbx_seq_one_letter_code
_entity_poly.pdbx_strand_id
1 'polypeptide(L)'
;MGTRCLNAIPAAEFVDSQPKSTNRFISVFVYHSTSRTLHVDDTIMYAEKSSFLLKLFGYKDDAMGFLPSIKSSGLYLTSDVPYLFRDWMRKLLHNWPFENICCAYLGVKMGEAHADVTTLLNNAEPLFAKLSEKDRKKNPRDEISPSNHSNMNVSGNECGSLYVSLVFL
;
A
#
# COMPACT_ATOMS: atom_id res chain seq x y z
N MET A 1 9.60 12.05 -22.12
CA MET A 1 8.59 12.10 -21.04
C MET A 1 8.71 10.80 -20.27
N GLY A 2 9.31 10.84 -19.08
CA GLY A 2 9.61 9.64 -18.31
C GLY A 2 8.54 9.35 -17.28
N THR A 3 7.95 8.16 -17.30
CA THR A 3 7.26 7.58 -16.15
C THR A 3 8.24 7.57 -14.98
N ARG A 4 7.89 8.17 -13.84
CA ARG A 4 8.70 8.01 -12.63
C ARG A 4 8.38 6.63 -12.06
N CYS A 5 9.42 5.82 -11.98
CA CYS A 5 9.37 4.37 -11.78
C CYS A 5 8.61 3.91 -10.52
N LEU A 6 8.24 2.64 -10.59
CA LEU A 6 7.73 1.76 -9.54
C LEU A 6 8.49 1.95 -8.23
N ASN A 7 7.80 2.36 -7.17
CA ASN A 7 8.32 2.21 -5.81
C ASN A 7 7.66 0.98 -5.21
N ALA A 8 8.43 -0.10 -5.05
CA ALA A 8 8.00 -1.20 -4.20
C ALA A 8 7.87 -0.67 -2.76
N ILE A 9 6.82 -1.09 -2.07
CA ILE A 9 6.61 -0.73 -0.66
C ILE A 9 7.81 -1.27 0.15
N PRO A 10 8.44 -0.47 1.03
CA PRO A 10 9.36 -1.00 2.02
C PRO A 10 8.64 -2.04 2.88
N ALA A 11 9.18 -3.26 2.92
CA ALA A 11 8.53 -4.46 3.46
C ALA A 11 7.47 -5.12 2.55
N ALA A 12 7.49 -4.87 1.25
CA ALA A 12 6.89 -5.77 0.26
C ALA A 12 8.02 -6.50 -0.46
N GLU A 13 8.22 -7.78 -0.16
CA GLU A 13 9.12 -8.66 -0.91
C GLU A 13 8.32 -9.71 -1.66
N PHE A 14 8.91 -10.25 -2.72
CA PHE A 14 8.51 -11.54 -3.27
C PHE A 14 8.80 -12.61 -2.21
N VAL A 15 7.83 -12.91 -1.36
CA VAL A 15 7.97 -14.05 -0.45
C VAL A 15 7.86 -15.30 -1.31
N ASP A 16 8.93 -16.10 -1.46
CA ASP A 16 8.86 -17.44 -2.09
C ASP A 16 8.12 -18.43 -1.17
N SER A 17 6.89 -18.07 -0.80
CA SER A 17 6.01 -18.84 0.05
C SER A 17 5.65 -20.12 -0.68
N GLN A 18 5.86 -21.25 -0.01
CA GLN A 18 5.44 -22.55 -0.53
C GLN A 18 4.01 -22.87 -0.06
N PRO A 19 3.14 -23.38 -0.96
CA PRO A 19 3.41 -23.67 -2.37
C PRO A 19 3.51 -22.38 -3.21
N LYS A 20 4.33 -22.37 -4.26
CA LYS A 20 4.50 -21.20 -5.16
C LYS A 20 3.20 -20.51 -5.61
N SER A 21 2.08 -21.24 -5.66
CA SER A 21 0.74 -20.70 -5.95
C SER A 21 0.21 -19.69 -4.91
N THR A 22 0.81 -19.59 -3.73
CA THR A 22 0.44 -18.63 -2.69
C THR A 22 1.33 -17.40 -2.64
N ASN A 23 2.34 -17.31 -3.50
CA ASN A 23 3.18 -16.13 -3.61
C ASN A 23 2.33 -14.94 -4.04
N ARG A 24 2.31 -13.89 -3.22
CA ARG A 24 1.57 -12.66 -3.52
C ARG A 24 2.54 -11.50 -3.51
N PHE A 25 2.62 -10.81 -4.63
CA PHE A 25 3.24 -9.49 -4.65
C PHE A 25 2.36 -8.55 -3.83
N ILE A 26 2.91 -7.95 -2.78
CA ILE A 26 2.10 -7.27 -1.77
C ILE A 26 1.36 -6.06 -2.33
N SER A 27 1.97 -5.29 -3.24
CA SER A 27 1.32 -4.18 -3.97
C SER A 27 2.30 -3.38 -4.83
N VAL A 28 1.80 -2.85 -5.94
CA VAL A 28 2.50 -1.94 -6.86
C VAL A 28 1.93 -0.52 -6.75
N PHE A 29 2.80 0.50 -6.73
CA PHE A 29 2.43 1.91 -6.91
C PHE A 29 3.17 2.50 -8.13
N VAL A 30 2.44 3.01 -9.12
CA VAL A 30 2.99 3.63 -10.33
C VAL A 30 2.42 5.03 -10.52
N TYR A 31 3.28 6.03 -10.68
CA TYR A 31 2.85 7.39 -10.98
C TYR A 31 3.03 7.74 -12.46
N HIS A 32 1.91 7.95 -13.15
CA HIS A 32 1.90 8.46 -14.52
C HIS A 32 1.78 9.99 -14.49
N SER A 33 2.90 10.68 -14.71
CA SER A 33 2.99 12.14 -14.53
C SER A 33 2.13 12.94 -15.50
N THR A 34 1.94 12.46 -16.74
CA THR A 34 1.20 13.20 -17.77
C THR A 34 -0.29 13.30 -17.44
N SER A 35 -0.90 12.21 -16.97
CA SER A 35 -2.31 12.22 -16.53
C SER A 35 -2.47 12.54 -15.05
N ARG A 36 -1.36 12.76 -14.34
CA ARG A 36 -1.30 12.89 -12.87
C ARG A 36 -2.05 11.76 -12.17
N THR A 37 -1.89 10.53 -12.64
CA THR A 37 -2.62 9.36 -12.11
C THR A 37 -1.68 8.45 -11.34
N LEU A 38 -2.07 8.11 -10.12
CA LEU A 38 -1.45 7.04 -9.34
C LEU A 38 -2.17 5.72 -9.64
N HIS A 39 -1.47 4.69 -10.08
CA HIS A 39 -2.00 3.34 -10.18
C HIS A 39 -1.57 2.57 -8.95
N VAL A 40 -2.53 1.96 -8.26
CA VAL A 40 -2.29 1.18 -7.04
C VAL A 40 -2.90 -0.20 -7.20
N ASP A 41 -2.06 -1.22 -7.01
CA ASP A 41 -2.50 -2.60 -6.91
C ASP A 41 -2.59 -3.03 -5.44
N ASP A 42 -3.55 -3.88 -5.09
CA ASP A 42 -3.64 -4.63 -3.83
C ASP A 42 -3.38 -3.89 -2.46
N THR A 43 -3.35 -2.55 -2.41
CA THR A 43 -3.23 -1.77 -1.15
C THR A 43 -4.40 -0.84 -0.86
N ILE A 44 -4.79 0.00 -1.82
CA ILE A 44 -5.85 1.01 -1.65
C ILE A 44 -7.03 0.61 -2.53
N MET A 45 -8.23 0.79 -2.00
CA MET A 45 -9.47 0.64 -2.75
C MET A 45 -10.29 1.92 -2.66
N TYR A 46 -11.05 2.18 -3.72
CA TYR A 46 -11.94 3.33 -3.81
C TYR A 46 -13.36 2.87 -4.14
N ALA A 47 -14.28 3.07 -3.21
CA ALA A 47 -15.68 2.71 -3.38
C ALA A 47 -16.48 3.92 -3.88
N GLU A 48 -16.59 4.09 -5.19
CA GLU A 48 -17.44 5.15 -5.77
C GLU A 48 -18.90 4.99 -5.31
N LYS A 49 -19.42 3.77 -5.46
CA LYS A 49 -20.72 3.35 -4.92
C LYS A 49 -20.53 2.06 -4.13
N SER A 50 -20.60 2.17 -2.82
CA SER A 50 -20.52 1.02 -1.93
C SER A 50 -21.78 0.16 -2.09
N SER A 51 -21.58 -1.12 -2.39
CA SER A 51 -22.67 -2.10 -2.34
C SER A 51 -23.24 -2.19 -0.92
N PHE A 52 -24.46 -2.72 -0.77
CA PHE A 52 -25.09 -2.87 0.54
C PHE A 52 -24.20 -3.64 1.54
N LEU A 53 -23.50 -4.68 1.06
CA LEU A 53 -22.55 -5.44 1.88
C LEU A 53 -21.36 -4.58 2.34
N LEU A 54 -20.77 -3.78 1.44
CA LEU A 54 -19.67 -2.88 1.80
C LEU A 54 -20.11 -1.83 2.83
N LYS A 55 -21.34 -1.30 2.69
CA LYS A 55 -21.93 -0.37 3.67
C LYS A 55 -22.10 -1.01 5.04
N LEU A 56 -22.47 -2.28 5.11
CA LEU A 56 -22.57 -3.03 6.37
C LEU A 56 -21.20 -3.21 7.06
N PHE A 57 -20.12 -3.27 6.29
CA PHE A 57 -18.74 -3.26 6.81
C PHE A 57 -18.18 -1.84 7.06
N GLY A 58 -19.03 -0.81 7.00
CA GLY A 58 -18.67 0.57 7.34
C GLY A 58 -18.08 1.39 6.19
N TYR A 59 -18.07 0.86 4.96
CA TYR A 59 -17.63 1.64 3.79
C TYR A 59 -18.73 2.60 3.34
N LYS A 60 -18.36 3.85 3.10
CA LYS A 60 -19.25 4.88 2.57
C LYS A 60 -19.14 4.94 1.05
N ASP A 61 -20.11 5.56 0.42
CA ASP A 61 -19.96 5.97 -0.98
C ASP A 61 -18.89 7.07 -1.05
N ASP A 62 -18.19 7.15 -2.18
CA ASP A 62 -17.08 8.08 -2.41
C ASP A 62 -16.00 8.03 -1.30
N ALA A 63 -15.59 6.81 -0.92
CA ALA A 63 -14.62 6.62 0.15
C ALA A 63 -13.42 5.78 -0.26
N MET A 64 -12.24 6.18 0.19
CA MET A 64 -11.02 5.37 0.11
C MET A 64 -10.81 4.55 1.38
N GLY A 65 -10.24 3.36 1.21
CA GLY A 65 -9.85 2.48 2.31
C GLY A 65 -8.61 1.67 1.97
N PHE A 66 -7.92 1.19 3.00
CA PHE A 66 -6.93 0.13 2.81
C PHE A 66 -7.63 -1.21 2.63
N LEU A 67 -7.10 -2.04 1.73
CA LEU A 67 -7.57 -3.40 1.57
C LEU A 67 -7.41 -4.18 2.87
N PRO A 68 -8.36 -5.09 3.22
CA PRO A 68 -8.32 -5.85 4.46
C PRO A 68 -7.04 -6.64 4.69
N SER A 69 -6.34 -7.01 3.61
CA SER A 69 -5.05 -7.70 3.62
C SER A 69 -3.99 -6.99 4.46
N ILE A 70 -4.04 -5.66 4.60
CA ILE A 70 -3.11 -4.88 5.45
C ILE A 70 -3.11 -5.34 6.92
N LYS A 71 -4.20 -5.99 7.38
CA LYS A 71 -4.34 -6.48 8.76
C LYS A 71 -3.78 -7.89 8.98
N SER A 72 -3.39 -8.58 7.91
CA SER A 72 -2.97 -9.97 7.93
C SER A 72 -1.70 -10.24 7.12
N SER A 73 -1.80 -10.23 5.79
CA SER A 73 -0.76 -10.69 4.87
C SER A 73 -0.18 -9.59 3.99
N GLY A 74 -0.69 -8.37 4.08
CA GLY A 74 -0.24 -7.22 3.30
C GLY A 74 1.00 -6.54 3.87
N LEU A 75 1.42 -6.90 5.09
CA LEU A 75 2.60 -6.37 5.76
C LEU A 75 3.34 -7.50 6.47
N TYR A 76 4.66 -7.40 6.61
CA TYR A 76 5.44 -8.30 7.46
C TYR A 76 4.97 -8.23 8.90
N LEU A 77 5.06 -9.38 9.59
CA LEU A 77 4.63 -9.54 10.98
C LEU A 77 5.71 -9.09 11.96
N THR A 78 6.16 -7.84 11.83
CA THR A 78 7.08 -7.21 12.79
C THR A 78 6.48 -5.90 13.29
N SER A 79 6.79 -5.56 14.54
CA SER A 79 6.11 -4.45 15.23
C SER A 79 6.39 -3.06 14.63
N ASP A 80 7.44 -2.90 13.86
CA ASP A 80 7.88 -1.66 13.23
C ASP A 80 7.36 -1.46 11.80
N VAL A 81 7.05 -2.54 11.08
CA VAL A 81 6.61 -2.51 9.68
C VAL A 81 5.37 -1.63 9.44
N PRO A 82 4.33 -1.63 10.29
CA PRO A 82 3.21 -0.71 10.13
C PRO A 82 3.63 0.77 10.09
N TYR A 83 4.65 1.15 10.86
CA TYR A 83 5.18 2.51 10.88
C TYR A 83 6.08 2.79 9.68
N LEU A 84 6.88 1.81 9.24
CA LEU A 84 7.67 1.94 8.02
C LEU A 84 6.78 2.15 6.79
N PHE A 85 5.69 1.38 6.68
CA PHE A 85 4.68 1.56 5.63
C PHE A 85 4.07 2.95 5.65
N ARG A 86 3.64 3.41 6.84
CA ARG A 86 3.09 4.75 7.05
C ARG A 86 4.06 5.84 6.59
N ASP A 87 5.32 5.77 7.02
CA ASP A 87 6.32 6.79 6.72
C ASP A 87 6.73 6.78 5.25
N TRP A 88 6.72 5.62 4.61
CA TRP A 88 6.87 5.52 3.16
C TRP A 88 5.70 6.14 2.41
N MET A 89 4.45 5.85 2.80
CA MET A 89 3.26 6.48 2.20
C MET A 89 3.33 8.02 2.33
N ARG A 90 3.80 8.55 3.47
CA ARG A 90 4.03 9.99 3.64
C ARG A 90 5.06 10.54 2.65
N LYS A 91 6.18 9.84 2.44
CA LYS A 91 7.18 10.23 1.44
C LYS A 91 6.62 10.17 0.03
N LEU A 92 5.83 9.15 -0.30
CA LEU A 92 5.15 9.02 -1.59
C LEU A 92 4.23 10.22 -1.83
N LEU A 93 3.35 10.53 -0.87
CA LEU A 93 2.44 11.68 -0.95
C LEU A 93 3.20 13.01 -1.08
N HIS A 94 4.31 13.17 -0.36
CA HIS A 94 5.15 14.36 -0.51
C HIS A 94 5.75 14.49 -1.92
N ASN A 95 6.21 13.37 -2.50
CA ASN A 95 7.00 13.38 -3.74
C ASN A 95 6.14 13.31 -5.01
N TRP A 96 4.93 12.76 -4.94
CA TRP A 96 4.10 12.43 -6.10
C TRP A 96 2.81 13.27 -6.11
N PRO A 97 2.74 14.33 -6.93
CA PRO A 97 1.60 15.25 -6.97
C PRO A 97 0.49 14.74 -7.91
N PHE A 98 0.00 13.52 -7.66
CA PHE A 98 -1.13 12.94 -8.40
C PHE A 98 -2.45 13.66 -8.07
N GLU A 99 -3.40 13.57 -8.99
CA GLU A 99 -4.74 14.13 -8.89
C GLU A 99 -5.80 13.02 -8.97
N ASN A 100 -5.46 11.94 -9.67
CA ASN A 100 -6.32 10.78 -9.87
C ASN A 100 -5.66 9.55 -9.26
N ILE A 101 -6.46 8.57 -8.85
CA ILE A 101 -5.96 7.24 -8.45
C ILE A 101 -6.80 6.14 -9.10
N CYS A 102 -6.12 5.20 -9.74
CA CYS A 102 -6.67 3.99 -10.31
C CYS A 102 -6.34 2.83 -9.38
N CYS A 103 -7.35 2.35 -8.64
CA CYS A 103 -7.21 1.23 -7.74
C CYS A 103 -7.58 -0.06 -8.48
N ALA A 104 -6.78 -1.11 -8.33
CA ALA A 104 -7.12 -2.43 -8.89
C ALA A 104 -8.47 -2.96 -8.37
N TYR A 105 -8.89 -2.51 -7.17
CA TYR A 105 -10.16 -2.86 -6.56
C TYR A 105 -11.14 -1.70 -6.58
N LEU A 106 -12.38 -2.04 -6.93
CA LEU A 106 -13.60 -1.22 -6.91
C LEU A 106 -13.69 -0.10 -7.97
N GLY A 107 -12.66 0.73 -8.17
CA GLY A 107 -12.75 1.77 -9.19
C GLY A 107 -11.64 2.81 -9.21
N VAL A 108 -11.91 3.89 -9.95
CA VAL A 108 -11.00 5.01 -10.20
C VAL A 108 -11.57 6.26 -9.54
N LYS A 109 -10.78 6.93 -8.71
CA LYS A 109 -11.13 8.27 -8.20
C LYS A 109 -10.50 9.32 -9.11
N MET A 110 -11.37 10.19 -9.63
CA MET A 110 -11.00 11.33 -10.45
C MET A 110 -11.05 12.60 -9.60
N GLY A 111 -9.96 13.37 -9.62
CA GLY A 111 -9.83 14.58 -8.80
C GLY A 111 -9.64 14.31 -7.31
N GLU A 112 -8.94 15.22 -6.63
CA GLU A 112 -8.74 15.24 -5.17
C GLU A 112 -8.14 13.98 -4.53
N ALA A 113 -7.73 12.98 -5.33
CA ALA A 113 -7.27 11.69 -4.83
C ALA A 113 -6.10 11.80 -3.85
N HIS A 114 -5.22 12.78 -4.04
CA HIS A 114 -4.08 13.02 -3.15
C HIS A 114 -4.53 13.44 -1.74
N ALA A 115 -5.51 14.33 -1.65
CA ALA A 115 -6.10 14.77 -0.38
C ALA A 115 -6.83 13.61 0.32
N ASP A 116 -7.53 12.78 -0.46
CA ASP A 116 -8.23 11.60 0.06
C ASP A 116 -7.25 10.55 0.60
N VAL A 117 -6.17 10.24 -0.12
CA VAL A 117 -5.14 9.30 0.36
C VAL A 117 -4.43 9.86 1.60
N THR A 118 -4.19 11.18 1.65
CA THR A 118 -3.64 11.85 2.83
C THR A 118 -4.56 11.69 4.04
N THR A 119 -5.86 11.91 3.85
CA THR A 119 -6.88 11.74 4.90
C THR A 119 -6.98 10.29 5.35
N LEU A 120 -6.99 9.33 4.41
CA LEU A 120 -6.96 7.90 4.69
C LEU A 120 -5.75 7.52 5.56
N LEU A 121 -4.55 8.00 5.19
CA LEU A 121 -3.32 7.70 5.91
C LEU A 121 -3.35 8.25 7.34
N ASN A 122 -3.83 9.48 7.53
CA ASN A 122 -3.97 10.10 8.84
C ASN A 122 -4.98 9.35 9.72
N ASN A 123 -6.11 8.95 9.16
CA ASN A 123 -7.15 8.20 9.88
C ASN A 123 -6.72 6.77 10.23
N ALA A 124 -5.69 6.23 9.57
CA ALA A 124 -5.16 4.89 9.81
C ALA A 124 -4.13 4.81 10.94
N GLU A 125 -3.75 5.92 11.58
CA GLU A 125 -2.79 5.89 12.70
C GLU A 125 -3.18 4.89 13.83
N PRO A 126 -4.45 4.83 14.29
CA PRO A 126 -4.86 3.83 15.28
C PRO A 126 -4.75 2.38 14.78
N LEU A 127 -4.92 2.16 13.47
CA LEU A 127 -4.73 0.85 12.86
C LEU A 127 -3.26 0.44 12.92
N PHE A 128 -2.33 1.32 12.54
CA PHE A 128 -0.90 1.02 12.58
C PHE A 128 -0.42 0.73 14.00
N ALA A 129 -0.86 1.51 14.99
CA ALA A 129 -0.57 1.26 16.40
C ALA A 129 -1.08 -0.13 16.86
N LYS A 130 -2.30 -0.50 16.47
CA LYS A 130 -2.88 -1.80 16.80
C LYS A 130 -2.13 -2.97 16.15
N LEU A 131 -1.70 -2.83 14.90
CA LEU A 131 -0.91 -3.87 14.20
C LEU A 131 0.45 -4.05 14.86
N SER A 132 1.12 -2.94 15.16
CA SER A 132 2.40 -2.93 15.87
C SER A 132 2.32 -3.66 17.22
N GLU A 133 1.30 -3.34 18.03
CA GLU A 133 1.11 -3.97 19.35
C GLU A 133 0.78 -5.46 19.25
N LYS A 134 -0.05 -5.85 18.27
CA LYS A 134 -0.43 -7.25 18.04
C LYS A 134 0.80 -8.12 17.77
N ASP A 135 1.71 -7.65 16.93
CA ASP A 135 2.90 -8.42 16.56
C ASP A 135 3.92 -8.45 17.70
N ARG A 136 4.08 -7.34 18.45
CA ARG A 136 4.89 -7.32 19.68
C ARG A 136 4.42 -8.35 20.71
N LYS A 137 3.11 -8.55 20.87
CA LYS A 137 2.56 -9.57 21.78
C LYS A 137 2.79 -11.00 21.27
N LYS A 138 2.79 -11.20 19.96
CA LYS A 138 2.99 -12.52 19.34
C LYS A 138 4.45 -12.96 19.44
N ASN A 139 5.39 -12.03 19.26
CA ASN A 139 6.84 -12.28 19.29
C ASN A 139 7.57 -11.33 20.26
N PRO A 140 7.49 -11.55 21.58
CA PRO A 140 8.07 -10.65 22.58
C PRO A 140 9.61 -10.61 22.60
N ARG A 141 10.29 -11.47 21.83
CA ARG A 141 11.77 -11.51 21.70
C ARG A 141 12.29 -10.80 20.45
N ASP A 142 11.40 -10.36 19.56
CA ASP A 142 11.78 -9.52 18.42
C ASP A 142 12.00 -8.09 18.95
N GLU A 143 13.11 -7.88 19.65
CA GLU A 143 13.64 -6.53 19.81
C GLU A 143 13.91 -5.96 18.42
N ILE A 144 13.62 -4.67 18.25
CA ILE A 144 13.79 -3.90 17.00
C ILE A 144 15.29 -3.92 16.64
N SER A 145 15.73 -4.98 15.99
CA SER A 145 17.09 -5.10 15.49
C SER A 145 17.11 -4.66 14.03
N PRO A 146 17.90 -3.63 13.67
CA PRO A 146 18.11 -3.22 12.28
C PRO A 146 18.54 -4.38 11.35
N SER A 147 19.09 -5.46 11.93
CA SER A 147 19.49 -6.66 11.20
C SER A 147 18.32 -7.44 10.57
N ASN A 148 17.09 -7.28 11.06
CA ASN A 148 15.91 -7.99 10.52
C ASN A 148 15.35 -7.34 9.24
N HIS A 149 15.93 -6.22 8.81
CA HIS A 149 15.51 -5.49 7.61
C HIS A 149 16.35 -5.78 6.38
N SER A 150 17.34 -6.69 6.46
CA SER A 150 18.25 -6.97 5.34
C SER A 150 17.54 -7.43 4.07
N ASN A 151 16.33 -7.97 4.20
CA ASN A 151 15.52 -8.47 3.08
C ASN A 151 14.39 -7.50 2.70
N MET A 152 14.27 -6.35 3.37
CA MET A 152 13.25 -5.36 3.09
C MET A 152 13.82 -4.25 2.22
N ASN A 153 13.06 -3.78 1.22
CA ASN A 153 13.39 -2.56 0.48
C ASN A 153 13.13 -1.30 1.33
N VAL A 154 13.83 -1.14 2.47
CA VAL A 154 13.60 -0.06 3.46
C VAL A 154 13.71 1.32 2.84
N SER A 155 14.56 1.46 1.82
CA SER A 155 14.78 2.74 1.15
C SER A 155 13.61 3.13 0.24
N GLY A 156 12.92 2.16 -0.38
CA GLY A 156 11.94 2.41 -1.41
C GLY A 156 12.54 3.00 -2.68
N ASN A 157 13.87 2.93 -2.84
CA ASN A 157 14.63 3.55 -3.93
C ASN A 157 14.85 2.56 -5.09
N GLU A 158 14.58 1.28 -4.87
CA GLU A 158 14.76 0.24 -5.88
C GLU A 158 13.65 0.37 -6.93
N CYS A 159 13.94 1.17 -7.95
CA CYS A 159 13.23 1.08 -9.21
C CYS A 159 13.66 -0.22 -9.88
N GLY A 160 12.94 -1.30 -9.62
CA GLY A 160 13.06 -2.51 -10.43
C GLY A 160 12.89 -2.09 -11.89
N SER A 161 13.86 -2.42 -12.75
CA SER A 161 13.72 -2.31 -14.21
C SER A 161 12.74 -3.39 -14.70
N LEU A 162 11.52 -3.35 -14.19
CA LEU A 162 10.40 -4.11 -14.70
C LEU A 162 9.89 -3.35 -15.91
N TYR A 163 10.30 -3.81 -17.09
CA TYR A 163 9.60 -3.54 -18.34
C TYR A 163 8.20 -4.17 -18.23
N VAL A 164 7.30 -3.51 -17.51
CA VAL A 164 5.88 -3.85 -17.56
C VAL A 164 5.33 -3.16 -18.80
N SER A 165 5.24 -3.90 -19.90
CA SER A 165 4.32 -3.55 -20.97
C SER A 165 2.90 -3.66 -20.42
N LEU A 166 2.42 -2.58 -19.78
CA LEU A 166 1.02 -2.41 -19.41
C LEU A 166 0.22 -2.28 -20.71
N VAL A 167 -0.27 -3.41 -21.22
CA VAL A 167 -1.35 -3.42 -22.19
C VAL A 167 -2.62 -3.14 -21.40
N PHE A 168 -3.05 -1.88 -21.37
CA PHE A 168 -4.41 -1.55 -21.00
C PHE A 168 -5.32 -2.06 -22.13
N LEU A 169 -6.02 -3.17 -21.89
CA LEU A 169 -7.06 -3.70 -22.78
C LEU A 169 -8.33 -2.84 -22.67
#